data_AF-A0A538TYU0-F1
#
_entry.id   AF-A0A538TYU0-F1
#
_cell.length_a   1.000
_cell.length_b   1.000
_cell.length_c   1.000
_cell.angle_alpha   90.00
_cell.angle_beta   90.00
_cell.angle_gamma   90.00
#
_symmetry.space_group_name_H-M   'P 1'
#
loop_
_entity.id
_entity.type
_entity.pdbx_description
1 polymer ?
#
loop_
_entity_poly.entity_id
_entity_poly.type
_entity_poly.pdbx_seq_one_letter_code
_entity_poly.pdbx_strand_id
1 'polypeptide(L)'
;MIAGYLTDHRKGSFALDLVLAPALLDLAMARHRGRPYVLGRWQAAYFGRKFGPLAARVRDAKRRLDPAWILNRGVLVGFRLRGILGAVVSTTMVPGVALLRTLLGLPGGATLGRTLRAALAVMPGPAAGRGEPVSAAHDVATNGKAPHAESAEVTTQVAAARALHCVNCGECNSVCPIFHESKIRLPQMLTHLGEAGFAGEAVPASGSALLDLCMRCGNCEAVCQAGIPHLPLYEQLQQASNAARPYDRERHVAVLTAVRGSSRYLRDFLDVRPGGYVRRTPAALPGVARYLLFRAENDAGPAATCIHCGGCVAVCPTGANKEFEGEDARWITTDHRRCIGCGTCVEVCPANHLNGGRTLRVMEAPTRDWFVALDEFEKQGTS
;
A
#
# COMPACT_ATOMS: atom_id res chain seq x y z
N MET A 1 -3.97 -16.68 -3.04
CA MET A 1 -2.92 -17.70 -3.11
C MET A 1 -1.78 -17.28 -2.19
N ILE A 2 -1.54 -18.11 -1.17
CA ILE A 2 -0.88 -17.80 0.11
C ILE A 2 0.65 -18.07 0.09
N ALA A 3 1.18 -18.67 -0.98
CA ALA A 3 2.59 -19.11 -1.03
C ALA A 3 3.61 -17.99 -0.79
N GLY A 4 3.38 -16.79 -1.34
CA GLY A 4 4.30 -15.66 -1.10
C GLY A 4 4.27 -15.11 0.33
N TYR A 5 3.28 -15.49 1.15
CA TYR A 5 3.19 -15.11 2.55
C TYR A 5 3.85 -16.14 3.47
N LEU A 6 3.80 -17.42 3.11
CA LEU A 6 4.30 -18.52 3.95
C LEU A 6 5.74 -18.94 3.66
N THR A 7 6.36 -18.40 2.60
CA THR A 7 7.68 -18.83 2.17
C THR A 7 8.61 -17.64 2.00
N ASP A 8 9.81 -17.73 2.56
CA ASP A 8 10.89 -16.76 2.37
C ASP A 8 11.36 -16.81 0.91
N HIS A 9 11.14 -15.72 0.15
CA HIS A 9 11.48 -15.60 -1.28
C HIS A 9 12.99 -15.60 -1.52
N ARG A 10 13.77 -15.45 -0.45
CA ARG A 10 15.23 -15.52 -0.46
C ARG A 10 15.74 -16.96 -0.46
N LYS A 11 14.87 -17.93 -0.17
CA LYS A 11 15.18 -19.38 -0.21
C LYS A 11 14.63 -20.01 -1.48
N GLY A 12 15.34 -21.00 -2.00
CA GLY A 12 14.97 -21.71 -3.23
C GLY A 12 13.68 -22.50 -3.11
N SER A 13 13.27 -22.88 -1.89
CA SER A 13 11.99 -23.56 -1.62
C SER A 13 10.77 -22.77 -2.11
N PHE A 14 10.89 -21.44 -2.24
CA PHE A 14 9.89 -20.57 -2.86
C PHE A 14 9.48 -21.04 -4.26
N ALA A 15 10.42 -21.55 -5.07
CA ALA A 15 10.13 -22.04 -6.42
C ALA A 15 9.09 -23.17 -6.43
N LEU A 16 9.20 -24.11 -5.50
CA LEU A 16 8.27 -25.23 -5.38
C LEU A 16 6.94 -24.76 -4.79
N ASP A 17 6.97 -23.93 -3.76
CA ASP A 17 5.76 -23.44 -3.08
C ASP A 17 4.88 -22.59 -4.00
N LEU A 18 5.51 -21.83 -4.92
CA LEU A 18 4.81 -21.02 -5.91
C LEU A 18 3.99 -21.87 -6.89
N VAL A 19 4.51 -23.05 -7.26
CA VAL A 19 3.85 -24.01 -8.17
C VAL A 19 2.86 -24.91 -7.42
N LEU A 20 3.13 -25.20 -6.15
CA LEU A 20 2.29 -26.03 -5.29
C LEU A 20 0.89 -25.44 -5.08
N ALA A 21 0.80 -24.16 -4.75
CA ALA A 21 -0.49 -23.56 -4.46
C ALA A 21 -1.49 -23.61 -5.64
N PRO A 22 -1.12 -23.35 -6.91
CA PRO A 22 -2.02 -23.54 -8.04
C PRO A 22 -2.35 -25.02 -8.27
N ALA A 23 -1.39 -25.93 -8.11
CA ALA A 23 -1.65 -27.37 -8.24
C ALA A 23 -2.69 -27.87 -7.22
N LEU A 24 -2.60 -27.42 -5.96
CA LEU A 24 -3.57 -27.73 -4.92
C LEU A 24 -4.95 -27.15 -5.23
N LEU A 25 -5.01 -25.94 -5.79
CA LEU A 25 -6.26 -25.32 -6.19
C LEU A 25 -6.94 -26.10 -7.32
N ASP A 26 -6.18 -26.48 -8.35
CA ASP A 26 -6.68 -27.31 -9.45
C ASP A 26 -7.22 -28.66 -8.95
N LEU A 27 -6.50 -29.32 -8.04
CA LEU A 27 -6.97 -30.57 -7.40
C LEU A 27 -8.24 -30.37 -6.59
N ALA A 28 -8.31 -29.29 -5.80
CA ALA A 28 -9.48 -28.99 -4.98
C ALA A 28 -10.71 -28.71 -5.87
N MET A 29 -10.55 -27.96 -6.96
CA MET A 29 -11.62 -27.72 -7.93
C MET A 29 -12.06 -29.01 -8.61
N ALA A 30 -11.13 -29.86 -9.03
CA ALA A 30 -11.42 -31.13 -9.70
C ALA A 30 -12.15 -32.13 -8.79
N ARG A 31 -11.72 -32.24 -7.51
CA ARG A 31 -12.27 -33.22 -6.56
C ARG A 31 -13.53 -32.74 -5.86
N HIS A 32 -13.62 -31.46 -5.52
CA HIS A 32 -14.70 -30.92 -4.68
C HIS A 32 -15.66 -30.00 -5.44
N ARG A 33 -15.53 -29.88 -6.76
CA ARG A 33 -16.34 -28.98 -7.61
C ARG A 33 -16.39 -27.53 -7.11
N GLY A 34 -15.36 -27.12 -6.37
CA GLY A 34 -15.26 -25.77 -5.81
C GLY A 34 -15.12 -24.71 -6.90
N ARG A 35 -15.75 -23.55 -6.69
CA ARG A 35 -15.55 -22.35 -7.54
C ARG A 35 -14.69 -21.34 -6.78
N PRO A 36 -13.45 -21.08 -7.21
CA PRO A 36 -12.60 -20.11 -6.54
C PRO A 36 -13.19 -18.71 -6.69
N TYR A 37 -13.43 -18.03 -5.57
CA TYR A 37 -13.87 -16.63 -5.55
C TYR A 37 -12.80 -15.69 -6.14
N VAL A 38 -11.51 -15.99 -5.91
CA VAL A 38 -10.36 -15.31 -6.54
C VAL A 38 -9.24 -16.33 -6.76
N LEU A 39 -8.79 -16.54 -8.01
CA LEU A 39 -7.75 -17.53 -8.36
C LEU A 39 -6.32 -17.20 -7.85
N GLY A 40 -6.11 -16.03 -7.22
CA GLY A 40 -4.76 -15.52 -6.99
C GLY A 40 -4.09 -15.11 -8.30
N ARG A 41 -3.52 -13.90 -8.33
CA ARG A 41 -3.22 -13.20 -9.58
C ARG A 41 -1.81 -13.55 -10.09
N TRP A 42 -1.65 -14.72 -10.71
CA TRP A 42 -0.49 -15.08 -11.55
C TRP A 42 -0.93 -15.48 -12.97
N GLN A 43 -1.96 -14.77 -13.49
CA GLN A 43 -2.55 -15.02 -14.81
C GLN A 43 -1.53 -14.83 -15.94
N ALA A 44 -0.46 -14.07 -15.71
CA ALA A 44 0.61 -13.84 -16.65
C ALA A 44 1.28 -15.13 -17.15
N ALA A 45 1.42 -16.16 -16.30
CA ALA A 45 1.94 -17.47 -16.74
C ALA A 45 1.00 -18.16 -17.75
N TYR A 46 -0.30 -17.90 -17.66
CA TYR A 46 -1.34 -18.45 -18.53
C TYR A 46 -1.74 -17.51 -19.69
N PHE A 47 -1.00 -16.41 -19.88
CA PHE A 47 -1.33 -15.37 -20.85
C PHE A 47 -1.56 -15.90 -22.27
N GLY A 48 -0.68 -16.78 -22.75
CA GLY A 48 -0.80 -17.39 -24.07
C GLY A 48 -2.09 -18.20 -24.24
N ARG A 49 -2.48 -18.97 -23.21
CA ARG A 49 -3.73 -19.75 -23.20
C ARG A 49 -4.96 -18.84 -23.16
N LYS A 50 -4.91 -17.75 -22.40
CA LYS A 50 -6.03 -16.82 -22.25
C LYS A 50 -6.34 -16.04 -23.53
N PHE A 51 -5.32 -15.58 -24.24
CA PHE A 51 -5.51 -14.68 -25.39
C PHE A 51 -5.32 -15.36 -26.75
N GLY A 52 -4.72 -16.56 -26.80
CA GLY A 52 -4.56 -17.32 -28.05
C GLY A 52 -3.95 -16.46 -29.17
N PRO A 53 -4.59 -16.39 -30.36
CA PRO A 53 -4.12 -15.56 -31.48
C PRO A 53 -3.94 -14.07 -31.15
N LEU A 54 -4.70 -13.52 -30.20
CA LEU A 54 -4.64 -12.12 -29.80
C LEU A 54 -3.43 -11.79 -28.91
N ALA A 55 -2.70 -12.80 -28.43
CA ALA A 55 -1.60 -12.61 -27.47
C ALA A 55 -0.51 -11.65 -27.97
N ALA A 56 -0.22 -11.65 -29.28
CA ALA A 56 0.75 -10.72 -29.88
C ALA A 56 0.23 -9.27 -29.84
N ARG A 57 -1.02 -9.06 -30.27
CA ARG A 57 -1.69 -7.74 -30.28
C ARG A 57 -1.79 -7.15 -28.87
N VAL A 58 -2.10 -7.96 -27.86
CA VAL A 58 -2.19 -7.51 -26.47
C VAL A 58 -0.81 -7.13 -25.91
N ARG A 59 0.24 -7.89 -26.23
CA ARG A 59 1.62 -7.52 -25.87
C ARG A 59 2.06 -6.24 -26.54
N ASP A 60 1.66 -6.03 -27.79
CA ASP A 60 2.00 -4.81 -28.51
C ASP A 60 1.29 -3.58 -27.94
N ALA A 61 -0.01 -3.69 -27.66
CA ALA A 61 -0.76 -2.65 -26.95
C ALA A 61 -0.13 -2.33 -25.58
N LYS A 62 0.31 -3.36 -24.84
CA LYS A 62 1.00 -3.18 -23.55
C LYS A 62 2.29 -2.36 -23.70
N ARG A 63 3.12 -2.67 -24.70
CA ARG A 63 4.38 -1.93 -24.96
C ARG A 63 4.12 -0.47 -25.35
N ARG A 64 3.08 -0.20 -26.14
CA ARG A 64 2.73 1.16 -26.58
C ARG A 64 2.11 2.01 -25.47
N LEU A 65 1.19 1.44 -24.67
CA LEU A 65 0.44 2.17 -23.65
C LEU A 65 1.15 2.24 -22.29
N ASP A 66 2.07 1.32 -22.01
CA ASP A 66 2.84 1.29 -20.77
C ASP A 66 4.31 0.91 -21.02
N PRO A 67 5.08 1.81 -21.65
CA PRO A 67 6.48 1.56 -21.99
C PRO A 67 7.34 1.33 -20.74
N ALA A 68 6.97 1.92 -19.61
CA ALA A 68 7.66 1.77 -18.32
C ALA A 68 7.23 0.51 -17.53
N TRP A 69 6.32 -0.31 -18.07
CA TRP A 69 5.88 -1.58 -17.45
C TRP A 69 5.31 -1.48 -16.02
N ILE A 70 4.72 -0.35 -15.66
CA ILE A 70 4.20 -0.07 -14.31
C ILE A 70 2.78 -0.61 -14.11
N LEU A 71 1.94 -0.51 -15.13
CA LEU A 71 0.52 -0.85 -15.06
C LEU A 71 0.33 -2.37 -14.92
N ASN A 72 -0.22 -2.84 -13.80
CA ASN A 72 -0.55 -4.26 -13.59
C ASN A 72 0.64 -5.23 -13.80
N ARG A 73 1.86 -4.83 -13.41
CA ARG A 73 3.07 -5.66 -13.53
C ARG A 73 2.87 -7.06 -12.94
N GLY A 74 3.28 -8.10 -13.69
CA GLY A 74 3.24 -9.49 -13.23
C GLY A 74 1.85 -10.13 -13.13
N VAL A 75 0.76 -9.36 -13.24
CA VAL A 75 -0.60 -9.88 -13.06
C VAL A 75 -1.14 -10.50 -14.34
N LEU A 76 -1.16 -9.74 -15.44
CA LEU A 76 -1.67 -10.21 -16.73
C LEU A 76 -0.55 -10.51 -17.72
N VAL A 77 0.54 -9.74 -17.66
CA VAL A 77 1.69 -9.86 -18.57
C VAL A 77 2.96 -9.70 -17.73
N GLY A 78 4.04 -10.36 -18.16
CA GLY A 78 5.37 -10.12 -17.59
C GLY A 78 5.56 -10.76 -16.21
N PHE A 79 5.21 -12.04 -16.07
CA PHE A 79 5.67 -12.83 -14.93
C PHE A 79 7.18 -12.98 -15.03
N ARG A 80 7.92 -12.25 -14.19
CA ARG A 80 9.38 -12.25 -14.15
C ARG A 80 9.83 -12.32 -12.70
N LEU A 81 10.67 -13.30 -12.41
CA LEU A 81 11.40 -13.43 -11.15
C LEU A 81 12.90 -13.30 -11.44
N ARG A 82 13.67 -12.81 -10.47
CA ARG A 82 15.11 -12.58 -10.64
C ARG A 82 15.93 -13.87 -10.44
N GLY A 83 17.14 -13.87 -10.99
CA GLY A 83 18.08 -14.99 -10.88
C GLY A 83 17.73 -16.20 -11.76
N ILE A 84 18.64 -17.17 -11.80
CA ILE A 84 18.48 -18.40 -12.61
C ILE A 84 17.21 -19.14 -12.20
N LEU A 85 17.02 -19.36 -10.89
CA LEU A 85 15.83 -20.04 -10.38
C LEU A 85 14.54 -19.29 -10.73
N GLY A 86 14.54 -17.95 -10.66
CA GLY A 86 13.40 -17.14 -11.07
C GLY A 86 13.08 -17.26 -12.57
N ALA A 87 14.09 -17.30 -13.43
CA ALA A 87 13.91 -17.49 -14.87
C ALA A 87 13.34 -18.89 -15.19
N VAL A 88 13.86 -19.93 -14.51
CA VAL A 88 13.35 -21.31 -14.64
C VAL A 88 11.89 -21.38 -14.21
N VAL A 89 11.54 -20.84 -13.04
CA VAL A 89 10.15 -20.83 -12.55
C VAL A 89 9.24 -20.04 -13.51
N SER A 90 9.71 -18.90 -14.03
CA SER A 90 8.91 -18.05 -14.93
C SER A 90 8.54 -18.76 -16.24
N THR A 91 9.44 -19.58 -16.77
CA THR A 91 9.24 -20.32 -18.03
C THR A 91 8.52 -21.66 -17.83
N THR A 92 8.74 -22.31 -16.69
CA THR A 92 8.21 -23.65 -16.38
C THR A 92 6.97 -23.64 -15.49
N MET A 93 6.45 -22.48 -15.08
CA MET A 93 5.29 -22.36 -14.17
C MET A 93 4.11 -23.24 -14.60
N VAL A 94 3.62 -23.08 -15.84
CA VAL A 94 2.45 -23.82 -16.33
C VAL A 94 2.68 -25.33 -16.44
N PRO A 95 3.74 -25.83 -17.12
CA PRO A 95 4.01 -27.27 -17.15
C PRO A 95 4.37 -27.82 -15.77
N GLY A 96 5.02 -27.04 -14.91
CA GLY A 96 5.34 -27.39 -13.53
C GLY A 96 4.10 -27.61 -12.67
N VAL A 97 3.07 -26.75 -12.81
CA VAL A 97 1.78 -26.94 -12.12
C VAL A 97 1.13 -28.25 -12.56
N ALA A 98 1.12 -28.52 -13.88
CA ALA A 98 0.54 -29.74 -14.42
C ALA A 98 1.28 -31.00 -13.95
N LEU A 99 2.61 -30.97 -13.92
CA LEU A 99 3.45 -32.06 -13.42
C LEU A 99 3.22 -32.30 -11.93
N LEU A 100 3.27 -31.24 -11.12
CA LEU A 100 3.12 -31.34 -9.67
C LEU A 100 1.73 -31.85 -9.28
N ARG A 101 0.69 -31.44 -10.01
CA ARG A 101 -0.67 -31.99 -9.87
C ARG A 101 -0.71 -33.50 -10.05
N THR A 102 -0.02 -34.02 -11.06
CA THR A 102 0.06 -35.47 -11.33
C THR A 102 0.85 -36.18 -10.23
N LEU A 103 2.01 -35.63 -9.83
CA LEU A 103 2.87 -36.22 -8.79
C LEU A 103 2.21 -36.26 -7.41
N LEU A 104 1.44 -35.23 -7.04
CA LEU A 104 0.68 -35.22 -5.78
C LEU A 104 -0.44 -36.26 -5.74
N GLY A 105 -0.85 -36.79 -6.90
CA GLY A 105 -1.80 -37.90 -7.01
C GLY A 105 -1.19 -39.29 -6.83
N LEU A 106 0.14 -39.41 -6.86
CA LEU A 106 0.84 -40.70 -6.75
C LEU A 106 1.14 -41.07 -5.28
N PRO A 107 1.18 -42.38 -4.95
CA PRO A 107 1.68 -42.84 -3.66
C PRO A 107 3.09 -42.29 -3.39
N GLY A 108 3.30 -41.68 -2.21
CA GLY A 108 4.59 -41.10 -1.83
C GLY A 108 4.91 -39.70 -2.39
N GLY A 109 4.05 -39.12 -3.24
CA GLY A 109 4.26 -37.80 -3.83
C GLY A 109 4.42 -36.67 -2.79
N ALA A 110 3.72 -36.75 -1.66
CA ALA A 110 3.86 -35.81 -0.55
C ALA A 110 5.23 -35.92 0.16
N THR A 111 5.80 -37.12 0.26
CA THR A 111 7.13 -37.33 0.85
C THR A 111 8.21 -36.80 -0.07
N LEU A 112 8.12 -37.09 -1.37
CA LEU A 112 9.01 -36.53 -2.40
C LEU A 112 8.95 -34.99 -2.44
N GLY A 113 7.75 -34.41 -2.33
CA GLY A 113 7.59 -32.96 -2.26
C GLY A 113 8.28 -32.33 -1.05
N ARG A 114 8.18 -32.95 0.13
CA ARG A 114 8.85 -32.48 1.37
C ARG A 114 10.37 -32.57 1.26
N THR A 115 10.91 -33.68 0.73
CA THR A 115 12.36 -33.83 0.55
C THR A 115 12.91 -32.83 -0.46
N LEU A 116 12.22 -32.64 -1.58
CA LEU A 116 12.60 -31.64 -2.59
C LEU A 116 12.53 -30.22 -2.02
N ARG A 117 11.49 -29.89 -1.25
CA ARG A 117 11.36 -28.58 -0.59
C ARG A 117 12.53 -28.33 0.36
N ALA A 118 12.91 -29.32 1.17
CA ALA A 118 14.04 -29.22 2.09
C ALA A 118 15.38 -29.03 1.34
N ALA A 119 15.60 -29.78 0.26
CA ALA A 119 16.78 -29.63 -0.59
C ALA A 119 16.85 -28.25 -1.27
N LEU A 120 15.73 -27.70 -1.73
CA LEU A 120 15.69 -26.36 -2.31
C LEU A 120 15.80 -25.24 -1.26
N ALA A 121 15.50 -25.50 0.01
CA ALA A 121 15.52 -24.48 1.06
C ALA A 121 16.93 -23.95 1.36
N VAL A 122 17.98 -24.71 1.06
CA VAL A 122 19.38 -24.29 1.20
C VAL A 122 19.91 -23.54 -0.01
N MET A 123 19.20 -23.57 -1.14
CA MET A 123 19.57 -22.85 -2.35
C MET A 123 19.12 -21.38 -2.28
N PRO A 124 19.84 -20.45 -2.96
CA PRO A 124 19.39 -19.07 -3.06
C PRO A 124 18.10 -18.97 -3.89
N GLY A 125 17.10 -18.30 -3.33
CA GLY A 125 15.84 -17.97 -3.98
C GLY A 125 15.92 -16.74 -4.88
N PRO A 126 14.83 -16.40 -5.60
CA PRO A 126 14.78 -15.23 -6.49
C PRO A 126 15.07 -13.88 -5.80
N ALA A 127 14.83 -13.78 -4.49
CA ALA A 127 15.15 -12.61 -3.69
C ALA A 127 16.44 -12.77 -2.85
N ALA A 128 17.27 -13.81 -3.06
CA ALA A 128 18.48 -14.01 -2.26
C ALA A 128 19.38 -12.77 -2.25
N GLY A 129 19.86 -12.39 -1.07
CA GLY A 129 20.66 -11.18 -0.86
C GLY A 129 19.89 -9.87 -1.01
N ARG A 130 18.55 -9.90 -1.11
CA ARG A 130 17.68 -8.74 -1.25
C ARG A 130 16.46 -8.87 -0.33
N GLY A 131 16.12 -7.79 0.38
CA GLY A 131 14.96 -7.76 1.27
C GLY A 131 15.20 -8.33 2.68
N GLU A 132 14.36 -7.91 3.61
CA GLU A 132 14.37 -8.33 5.01
C GLU A 132 13.79 -9.76 5.21
N PRO A 133 14.20 -10.52 6.24
CA PRO A 133 13.52 -11.77 6.61
C PRO A 133 12.05 -11.56 6.96
N VAL A 134 11.20 -12.49 6.52
CA VAL A 134 9.75 -12.50 6.82
C VAL A 134 9.46 -12.59 8.33
N SER A 135 10.42 -13.06 9.16
CA SER A 135 10.25 -13.20 10.60
C SER A 135 9.92 -11.89 11.34
N ALA A 136 10.28 -10.73 10.79
CA ALA A 136 9.90 -9.44 11.36
C ALA A 136 8.42 -9.06 11.15
N ALA A 137 7.68 -9.79 10.29
CA ALA A 137 6.28 -9.51 9.95
C ALA A 137 5.27 -10.31 10.78
N HIS A 138 5.68 -11.43 11.40
CA HIS A 138 4.78 -12.23 12.22
C HIS A 138 4.48 -11.59 13.57
N ASP A 139 5.47 -10.94 14.20
CA ASP A 139 5.29 -10.32 15.53
C ASP A 139 4.34 -9.12 15.52
N VAL A 140 4.30 -8.36 14.41
CA VAL A 140 3.38 -7.23 14.23
C VAL A 140 1.93 -7.71 14.02
N ALA A 141 1.73 -8.85 13.35
CA ALA A 141 0.42 -9.35 12.97
C ALA A 141 -0.28 -10.18 14.07
N THR A 142 0.47 -10.87 14.94
CA THR A 142 -0.09 -11.79 15.94
C THR A 142 -0.32 -11.17 17.31
N ASN A 143 0.54 -10.24 17.73
CA ASN A 143 0.53 -9.75 19.12
C ASN A 143 -0.02 -8.34 19.30
N GLY A 144 -0.34 -7.61 18.23
CA GLY A 144 -0.83 -6.22 18.33
C GLY A 144 0.15 -5.24 19.00
N LYS A 145 1.32 -5.73 19.45
CA LYS A 145 2.49 -4.95 19.75
C LYS A 145 3.07 -4.53 18.41
N ALA A 146 2.77 -3.30 18.00
CA ALA A 146 3.79 -2.52 17.33
C ALA A 146 5.08 -2.72 18.15
N PRO A 147 6.24 -2.98 17.52
CA PRO A 147 7.48 -3.14 18.26
C PRO A 147 7.54 -2.01 19.28
N HIS A 148 7.50 -2.37 20.58
CA HIS A 148 7.64 -1.38 21.63
C HIS A 148 8.91 -0.63 21.30
N ALA A 149 8.75 0.69 21.23
CA ALA A 149 9.79 1.67 21.10
C ALA A 149 11.02 1.30 21.94
N GLU A 150 12.00 0.66 21.29
CA GLU A 150 13.24 1.36 21.02
C GLU A 150 13.17 1.77 19.56
N SER A 151 13.20 3.07 19.34
CA SER A 151 13.11 3.77 18.06
C SER A 151 14.26 3.38 17.13
N ALA A 152 14.22 2.19 16.56
CA ALA A 152 14.82 1.96 15.26
C ALA A 152 13.88 2.60 14.25
N GLU A 153 14.18 3.85 13.90
CA GLU A 153 13.62 4.56 12.74
C GLU A 153 13.33 3.53 11.63
N VAL A 154 12.06 3.36 11.23
CA VAL A 154 11.75 2.54 10.06
C VAL A 154 12.30 3.31 8.87
N THR A 155 13.58 3.05 8.56
CA THR A 155 14.25 3.76 7.49
C THR A 155 13.55 3.43 6.18
N THR A 156 13.56 4.39 5.27
CA THR A 156 13.06 4.22 3.91
C THR A 156 13.68 2.99 3.21
N GLN A 157 14.90 2.62 3.59
CA GLN A 157 15.58 1.40 3.17
C GLN A 157 14.90 0.11 3.66
N VAL A 158 14.40 0.05 4.90
CA VAL A 158 13.60 -1.08 5.42
C VAL A 158 12.25 -1.18 4.69
N ALA A 159 11.62 -0.05 4.39
CA ALA A 159 10.36 -0.01 3.66
C ALA A 159 10.51 -0.54 2.23
N ALA A 160 11.55 -0.11 1.52
CA ALA A 160 11.88 -0.58 0.18
C ALA A 160 12.30 -2.05 0.15
N ALA A 161 13.05 -2.51 1.16
CA ALA A 161 13.40 -3.92 1.32
C ALA A 161 12.17 -4.82 1.53
N ARG A 162 11.12 -4.32 2.21
CA ARG A 162 9.85 -5.05 2.40
C ARG A 162 8.97 -5.08 1.17
N ALA A 163 9.08 -4.11 0.26
CA ALA A 163 8.30 -4.08 -0.98
C ALA A 163 8.48 -5.35 -1.84
N LEU A 164 9.65 -5.99 -1.75
CA LEU A 164 9.97 -7.27 -2.41
C LEU A 164 9.06 -8.44 -2.00
N HIS A 165 8.39 -8.35 -0.84
CA HIS A 165 7.47 -9.38 -0.33
C HIS A 165 6.04 -9.22 -0.84
N CYS A 166 5.77 -8.26 -1.74
CA CYS A 166 4.43 -8.06 -2.30
C CYS A 166 3.93 -9.31 -3.05
N VAL A 167 2.92 -9.97 -2.50
CA VAL A 167 2.35 -11.21 -3.08
C VAL A 167 1.27 -10.97 -4.12
N ASN A 168 1.06 -9.72 -4.54
CA ASN A 168 0.05 -9.32 -5.52
C ASN A 168 -1.41 -9.73 -5.19
N CYS A 169 -1.77 -9.91 -3.91
CA CYS A 169 -3.13 -10.30 -3.49
C CYS A 169 -4.20 -9.28 -3.93
N GLY A 170 -3.88 -7.99 -3.83
CA GLY A 170 -4.73 -6.89 -4.24
C GLY A 170 -5.66 -6.36 -3.16
N GLU A 171 -5.50 -6.79 -1.91
CA GLU A 171 -6.29 -6.30 -0.77
C GLU A 171 -6.10 -4.80 -0.54
N CYS A 172 -4.89 -4.28 -0.77
CA CYS A 172 -4.66 -2.84 -0.73
C CYS A 172 -5.50 -2.06 -1.77
N ASN A 173 -5.89 -2.68 -2.89
CA ASN A 173 -6.74 -2.01 -3.88
C ASN A 173 -8.21 -1.96 -3.44
N SER A 174 -8.73 -2.99 -2.77
CA SER A 174 -10.14 -3.02 -2.30
C SER A 174 -10.44 -1.95 -1.25
N VAL A 175 -9.40 -1.35 -0.66
CA VAL A 175 -9.52 -0.26 0.30
C VAL A 175 -9.00 1.09 -0.22
N CYS A 176 -8.64 1.16 -1.52
CA CYS A 176 -8.07 2.35 -2.12
C CYS A 176 -9.14 3.19 -2.84
N PRO A 177 -9.38 4.45 -2.44
CA PRO A 177 -10.32 5.35 -3.11
C PRO A 177 -10.05 5.50 -4.62
N ILE A 178 -8.80 5.71 -4.99
CA ILE A 178 -8.39 5.89 -6.40
C ILE A 178 -8.71 4.64 -7.22
N PHE A 179 -8.49 3.44 -6.68
CA PHE A 179 -8.86 2.20 -7.37
C PHE A 179 -10.37 2.10 -7.55
N HIS A 180 -11.16 2.50 -6.56
CA HIS A 180 -12.60 2.43 -6.67
C HIS A 180 -13.11 3.35 -7.79
N GLU A 181 -12.60 4.57 -7.88
CA GLU A 181 -12.99 5.55 -8.90
C GLU A 181 -12.48 5.22 -10.30
N SER A 182 -11.18 4.92 -10.44
CA SER A 182 -10.52 4.85 -11.74
C SER A 182 -10.11 3.45 -12.19
N LYS A 183 -10.22 2.45 -11.29
CA LYS A 183 -9.64 1.10 -11.45
C LYS A 183 -8.12 1.06 -11.60
N ILE A 184 -7.42 2.19 -11.40
CA ILE A 184 -5.98 2.23 -11.24
C ILE A 184 -5.63 1.53 -9.93
N ARG A 185 -4.80 0.49 -10.00
CA ARG A 185 -4.39 -0.33 -8.83
C ARG A 185 -3.27 0.36 -8.09
N LEU A 186 -3.56 1.58 -7.67
CA LEU A 186 -2.58 2.57 -7.25
C LEU A 186 -1.62 2.02 -6.19
N PRO A 187 -2.07 1.47 -5.04
CA PRO A 187 -1.14 1.01 -4.01
C PRO A 187 -0.20 -0.08 -4.51
N GLN A 188 -0.71 -1.07 -5.26
CA GLN A 188 0.16 -2.12 -5.78
C GLN A 188 1.19 -1.59 -6.77
N MET A 189 0.77 -0.69 -7.66
CA MET A 189 1.66 -0.10 -8.64
C MET A 189 2.75 0.74 -7.96
N LEU A 190 2.41 1.51 -6.92
CA LEU A 190 3.39 2.24 -6.11
C LEU A 190 4.35 1.29 -5.37
N THR A 191 3.86 0.17 -4.84
CA THR A 191 4.71 -0.86 -4.22
C THR A 191 5.69 -1.48 -5.23
N HIS A 192 5.26 -1.70 -6.47
CA HIS A 192 6.14 -2.17 -7.57
C HIS A 192 7.16 -1.12 -8.00
N LEU A 193 6.84 0.18 -7.90
CA LEU A 193 7.82 1.24 -8.06
C LEU A 193 8.85 1.21 -6.93
N GLY A 194 8.43 0.93 -5.71
CA GLY A 194 9.32 0.71 -4.56
C GLY A 194 10.29 -0.45 -4.78
N GLU A 195 9.80 -1.57 -5.31
CA GLU A 195 10.62 -2.72 -5.71
C GLU A 195 11.68 -2.34 -6.77
N ALA A 196 11.27 -1.59 -7.80
CA ALA A 196 12.16 -1.12 -8.86
C ALA A 196 13.20 -0.11 -8.33
N GLY A 197 12.76 0.84 -7.49
CA GLY A 197 13.62 1.82 -6.82
C GLY A 197 14.67 1.16 -5.92
N PHE A 198 14.31 0.11 -5.19
CA PHE A 198 15.28 -0.69 -4.42
C PHE A 198 16.36 -1.33 -5.30
N ALA A 199 16.05 -1.58 -6.57
CA ALA A 199 17.02 -2.07 -7.55
C ALA A 199 17.85 -0.97 -8.24
N GLY A 200 17.71 0.28 -7.82
CA GLY A 200 18.39 1.43 -8.41
C GLY A 200 17.71 1.98 -9.66
N GLU A 201 16.48 1.54 -9.97
CA GLU A 201 15.72 2.09 -11.10
C GLU A 201 15.11 3.45 -10.70
N ALA A 202 15.27 4.46 -11.55
CA ALA A 202 14.67 5.77 -11.32
C ALA A 202 13.14 5.72 -11.46
N VAL A 203 12.43 6.60 -10.73
CA VAL A 203 10.98 6.73 -10.85
C VAL A 203 10.64 7.33 -12.23
N PRO A 204 9.94 6.59 -13.11
CA PRO A 204 9.55 7.10 -14.43
C PRO A 204 8.44 8.16 -14.31
N ALA A 205 8.24 8.98 -15.35
CA ALA A 205 7.22 10.05 -15.37
C ALA A 205 5.80 9.55 -15.09
N SER A 206 5.43 8.37 -15.59
CA SER A 206 4.15 7.73 -15.26
C SER A 206 4.08 7.26 -13.81
N GLY A 207 5.20 6.85 -13.23
CA GLY A 207 5.32 6.53 -11.79
C GLY A 207 5.13 7.77 -10.93
N SER A 208 5.75 8.86 -11.31
CA SER A 208 5.54 10.19 -10.74
C SER A 208 4.08 10.63 -10.77
N ALA A 209 3.41 10.50 -11.92
CA ALA A 209 1.98 10.83 -12.04
C ALA A 209 1.09 9.95 -11.14
N LEU A 210 1.48 8.69 -10.90
CA LEU A 210 0.78 7.81 -9.96
C LEU A 210 1.01 8.25 -8.51
N LEU A 211 2.23 8.62 -8.14
CA LEU A 211 2.55 9.12 -6.80
C LEU A 211 1.68 10.34 -6.46
N ASP A 212 1.46 11.24 -7.42
CA ASP A 212 0.59 12.42 -7.25
C ASP A 212 -0.90 12.07 -7.03
N LEU A 213 -1.33 10.83 -7.33
CA LEU A 213 -2.70 10.36 -7.02
C LEU A 213 -2.83 9.81 -5.60
N CYS A 214 -1.72 9.52 -4.92
CA CYS A 214 -1.75 8.93 -3.59
C CYS A 214 -2.30 9.94 -2.58
N MET A 215 -3.38 9.57 -1.89
CA MET A 215 -4.02 10.42 -0.87
C MET A 215 -3.39 10.27 0.52
N ARG A 216 -2.27 9.54 0.62
CA ARG A 216 -1.55 9.20 1.87
C ARG A 216 -2.43 8.70 3.03
N CYS A 217 -3.57 8.07 2.70
CA CYS A 217 -4.57 7.66 3.70
C CYS A 217 -4.24 6.39 4.48
N GLY A 218 -3.15 5.67 4.21
CA GLY A 218 -2.74 4.50 5.01
C GLY A 218 -3.61 3.24 4.93
N ASN A 219 -4.82 3.28 4.34
CA ASN A 219 -5.71 2.11 4.25
C ASN A 219 -5.02 0.86 3.66
N CYS A 220 -4.20 1.07 2.62
CA CYS A 220 -3.46 0.00 1.96
C CYS A 220 -2.44 -0.70 2.86
N GLU A 221 -1.82 0.03 3.80
CA GLU A 221 -0.88 -0.48 4.79
C GLU A 221 -1.61 -1.32 5.84
N ALA A 222 -2.75 -0.84 6.34
CA ALA A 222 -3.54 -1.51 7.37
C ALA A 222 -4.06 -2.90 6.94
N VAL A 223 -4.32 -3.12 5.64
CA VAL A 223 -4.76 -4.42 5.11
C VAL A 223 -3.64 -5.22 4.44
N CYS A 224 -2.41 -4.72 4.48
CA CYS A 224 -1.29 -5.34 3.80
C CYS A 224 -0.91 -6.67 4.47
N GLN A 225 -1.23 -7.77 3.80
CA GLN A 225 -0.90 -9.12 4.27
C GLN A 225 0.61 -9.35 4.36
N ALA A 226 1.41 -8.61 3.60
CA ALA A 226 2.87 -8.69 3.62
C ALA A 226 3.54 -7.73 4.63
N GLY A 227 2.76 -6.92 5.38
CA GLY A 227 3.30 -5.98 6.36
C GLY A 227 4.22 -4.91 5.76
N ILE A 228 4.00 -4.55 4.48
CA ILE A 228 4.79 -3.52 3.80
C ILE A 228 4.38 -2.15 4.37
N PRO A 229 5.33 -1.36 4.92
CA PRO A 229 5.07 0.01 5.34
C PRO A 229 4.97 0.90 4.09
N HIS A 230 3.77 0.95 3.51
CA HIS A 230 3.49 1.64 2.26
C HIS A 230 3.71 3.15 2.37
N LEU A 231 3.34 3.78 3.49
CA LEU A 231 3.46 5.24 3.60
C LEU A 231 4.92 5.72 3.59
N PRO A 232 5.84 5.19 4.41
CA PRO A 232 7.26 5.53 4.31
C PRO A 232 7.87 5.21 2.94
N LEU A 233 7.45 4.10 2.33
CA LEU A 233 7.88 3.72 0.98
C LEU A 233 7.45 4.76 -0.06
N TYR A 234 6.17 5.15 -0.05
CA TYR A 234 5.62 6.11 -1.00
C TYR A 234 6.18 7.51 -0.78
N GLU A 235 6.46 7.87 0.46
CA GLU A 235 7.14 9.12 0.80
C GLU A 235 8.55 9.19 0.21
N GLN A 236 9.35 8.14 0.37
CA GLN A 236 10.67 8.06 -0.26
C GLN A 236 10.58 8.20 -1.78
N LEU A 237 9.64 7.50 -2.41
CA LEU A 237 9.42 7.57 -3.85
C LEU A 237 8.97 8.98 -4.28
N GLN A 238 8.12 9.64 -3.50
CA GLN A 238 7.70 11.01 -3.76
C GLN A 238 8.86 11.98 -3.64
N GLN A 239 9.71 11.85 -2.62
CA GLN A 239 10.91 12.69 -2.47
C GLN A 239 11.85 12.52 -3.67
N ALA A 240 12.12 11.27 -4.09
CA ALA A 240 12.91 11.00 -5.28
C ALA A 240 12.29 11.58 -6.55
N SER A 241 10.96 11.48 -6.71
CA SER A 241 10.22 12.12 -7.81
C SER A 241 10.34 13.64 -7.76
N ASN A 242 10.19 14.26 -6.60
CA ASN A 242 10.24 15.72 -6.42
C ASN A 242 11.64 16.30 -6.64
N ALA A 243 12.69 15.52 -6.39
CA ALA A 243 14.06 15.90 -6.74
C ALA A 243 14.30 15.91 -8.26
N ALA A 244 13.61 15.01 -8.99
CA ALA A 244 13.75 14.89 -10.45
C ALA A 244 12.81 15.81 -11.24
N ARG A 245 11.70 16.26 -10.63
CA ARG A 245 10.74 17.18 -11.25
C ARG A 245 10.01 18.04 -10.21
N PRO A 246 9.53 19.23 -10.58
CA PRO A 246 8.66 20.02 -9.71
C PRO A 246 7.38 19.26 -9.34
N TYR A 247 6.97 19.37 -8.09
CA TYR A 247 5.68 18.89 -7.62
C TYR A 247 4.54 19.76 -8.15
N ASP A 248 3.59 19.15 -8.87
CA ASP A 248 2.43 19.83 -9.45
C ASP A 248 1.30 19.93 -8.41
N ARG A 249 1.41 20.95 -7.55
CA ARG A 249 0.49 21.18 -6.44
C ARG A 249 -0.95 21.42 -6.92
N GLU A 250 -1.14 22.20 -7.98
CA GLU A 250 -2.47 22.54 -8.49
C GLU A 250 -3.22 21.29 -8.95
N ARG A 251 -2.54 20.44 -9.72
CA ARG A 251 -3.10 19.16 -10.15
C ARG A 251 -3.42 18.24 -8.97
N HIS A 252 -2.52 18.15 -7.98
CA HIS A 252 -2.76 17.31 -6.81
C HIS A 252 -3.99 17.78 -6.01
N VAL A 253 -4.12 19.09 -5.76
CA VAL A 253 -5.29 19.69 -5.10
C VAL A 253 -6.56 19.40 -5.90
N ALA A 254 -6.54 19.56 -7.22
CA ALA A 254 -7.69 19.28 -8.08
C ALA A 254 -8.12 17.81 -8.02
N VAL A 255 -7.17 16.86 -8.08
CA VAL A 255 -7.45 15.42 -7.95
C VAL A 255 -8.05 15.10 -6.58
N LEU A 256 -7.46 15.60 -5.49
CA LEU A 256 -7.96 15.35 -4.14
C LEU A 256 -9.37 15.91 -3.95
N THR A 257 -9.63 17.11 -4.45
CA THR A 257 -10.94 17.75 -4.40
C THR A 257 -11.98 16.91 -5.15
N ALA A 258 -11.67 16.48 -6.38
CA ALA A 258 -12.57 15.67 -7.20
C ALA A 258 -12.88 14.31 -6.56
N VAL A 259 -11.86 13.63 -6.03
CA VAL A 259 -12.04 12.32 -5.39
C VAL A 259 -12.82 12.46 -4.08
N ARG A 260 -12.47 13.43 -3.23
CA ARG A 260 -13.08 13.56 -1.89
C ARG A 260 -14.48 14.15 -1.91
N GLY A 261 -14.77 15.00 -2.89
CA GLY A 261 -16.11 15.47 -3.18
C GLY A 261 -16.99 14.43 -3.88
N SER A 262 -16.43 13.27 -4.30
CA SER A 262 -17.23 12.24 -4.96
C SER A 262 -18.23 11.63 -3.97
N SER A 263 -19.49 11.47 -4.42
CA SER A 263 -20.53 10.78 -3.65
C SER A 263 -20.12 9.38 -3.20
N ARG A 264 -19.22 8.74 -3.93
CA ARG A 264 -18.72 7.41 -3.59
C ARG A 264 -17.67 7.48 -2.48
N TYR A 265 -16.75 8.44 -2.51
CA TYR A 265 -15.82 8.66 -1.41
C TYR A 265 -16.56 8.97 -0.10
N LEU A 266 -17.54 9.87 -0.17
CA LEU A 266 -18.39 10.22 0.96
C LEU A 266 -19.11 9.02 1.56
N ARG A 267 -19.78 8.20 0.74
CA ARG A 267 -20.57 7.06 1.24
C ARG A 267 -19.78 5.80 1.57
N ASP A 268 -18.74 5.49 0.80
CA ASP A 268 -18.04 4.20 0.90
C ASP A 268 -16.77 4.29 1.74
N PHE A 269 -16.18 5.49 1.90
CA PHE A 269 -14.88 5.67 2.54
C PHE A 269 -14.91 6.61 3.75
N LEU A 270 -15.80 7.60 3.80
CA LEU A 270 -15.98 8.47 4.97
C LEU A 270 -17.07 7.96 5.91
N ASP A 271 -18.24 7.61 5.36
CA ASP A 271 -19.31 6.96 6.12
C ASP A 271 -19.04 5.45 6.22
N VAL A 272 -18.76 4.98 7.43
CA VAL A 272 -18.45 3.57 7.66
C VAL A 272 -19.69 2.71 7.48
N ARG A 273 -19.59 1.72 6.58
CA ARG A 273 -20.63 0.70 6.41
C ARG A 273 -20.73 -0.20 7.64
N PRO A 274 -21.94 -0.50 8.13
CA PRO A 274 -22.18 -1.70 8.92
C PRO A 274 -22.15 -2.94 8.01
N GLY A 275 -21.38 -3.98 8.37
CA GLY A 275 -21.63 -5.34 7.88
C GLY A 275 -20.69 -5.94 6.82
N GLY A 276 -19.47 -5.43 6.63
CA GLY A 276 -18.41 -6.14 5.89
C GLY A 276 -17.26 -6.50 6.82
N TYR A 277 -16.75 -7.73 6.75
CA TYR A 277 -15.66 -8.25 7.58
C TYR A 277 -14.32 -7.53 7.34
N VAL A 278 -14.20 -6.24 7.66
CA VAL A 278 -12.93 -5.55 7.91
C VAL A 278 -13.18 -4.53 9.03
N ARG A 279 -12.36 -4.66 10.07
CA ARG A 279 -12.35 -3.87 11.29
C ARG A 279 -12.23 -2.35 10.99
N ARG A 280 -13.05 -1.61 11.74
CA ARG A 280 -12.95 -0.21 12.19
C ARG A 280 -13.61 0.84 11.28
N THR A 281 -14.50 1.63 11.93
CA THR A 281 -14.54 3.12 11.98
C THR A 281 -13.39 3.77 11.21
N PRO A 282 -13.49 4.93 10.50
CA PRO A 282 -12.34 5.50 9.80
C PRO A 282 -11.25 5.64 10.85
N ALA A 283 -10.30 4.71 10.82
CA ALA A 283 -9.56 4.43 12.02
C ALA A 283 -8.73 5.69 12.27
N ALA A 284 -8.31 5.90 13.50
CA ALA A 284 -6.95 6.36 13.67
C ALA A 284 -6.09 5.57 12.67
N LEU A 285 -5.70 6.20 11.57
CA LEU A 285 -4.91 5.56 10.54
C LEU A 285 -3.67 5.03 11.27
N PRO A 286 -3.49 3.71 11.40
CA PRO A 286 -2.37 3.18 12.18
C PRO A 286 -1.07 3.62 11.52
N GLY A 287 -0.18 4.26 12.26
CA GLY A 287 1.10 4.77 11.74
C GLY A 287 1.03 6.14 11.05
N VAL A 288 -0.14 6.78 10.99
CA VAL A 288 -0.23 8.20 10.62
C VAL A 288 -0.35 9.00 11.90
N ALA A 289 0.56 9.94 12.12
CA ALA A 289 0.42 10.94 13.17
C ALA A 289 -0.97 11.59 13.01
N ARG A 290 -1.87 11.30 13.95
CA ARG A 290 -3.19 11.94 13.95
C ARG A 290 -2.96 13.39 14.29
N TYR A 291 -3.61 14.31 13.62
CA TYR A 291 -3.43 15.72 13.90
C TYR A 291 -4.70 16.31 14.48
N LEU A 292 -4.65 16.73 15.74
CA LEU A 292 -5.57 17.73 16.26
C LEU A 292 -5.07 19.08 15.75
N LEU A 293 -5.77 19.57 14.74
CA LEU A 293 -5.61 20.94 14.26
C LEU A 293 -6.24 21.84 15.31
N PHE A 294 -5.41 22.53 16.08
CA PHE A 294 -5.85 23.61 16.95
C PHE A 294 -5.86 24.90 16.14
N ARG A 295 -6.87 25.73 16.42
CA ARG A 295 -7.15 26.99 15.75
C ARG A 295 -5.86 27.80 15.53
N ALA A 296 -5.59 28.13 14.27
CA ALA A 296 -4.49 28.97 13.84
C ALA A 296 -4.93 30.44 13.92
N GLU A 297 -5.23 30.93 15.13
CA GLU A 297 -5.76 32.29 15.34
C GLU A 297 -4.67 33.31 15.67
N ASN A 298 -3.71 33.65 14.78
CA ASN A 298 -2.95 34.92 14.94
C ASN A 298 -1.80 35.16 13.93
N ASP A 299 -1.63 36.45 13.62
CA ASP A 299 -0.50 37.09 12.93
C ASP A 299 0.88 36.93 13.63
N ALA A 300 0.93 36.25 14.78
CA ALA A 300 2.16 36.03 15.57
C ALA A 300 2.52 34.55 15.79
N GLY A 301 1.86 33.63 15.10
CA GLY A 301 2.15 32.19 15.16
C GLY A 301 2.61 31.61 13.83
N PRO A 302 2.80 30.29 13.72
CA PRO A 302 3.02 29.65 12.43
C PRO A 302 1.90 29.92 11.41
N ALA A 303 0.69 30.23 11.88
CA ALA A 303 -0.43 30.72 11.09
C ALA A 303 -0.11 31.96 10.26
N ALA A 304 0.86 32.78 10.68
CA ALA A 304 1.32 33.99 9.97
C ALA A 304 1.95 33.67 8.60
N THR A 305 2.39 32.43 8.36
CA THR A 305 2.88 32.00 7.04
C THR A 305 1.75 31.55 6.10
N CYS A 306 0.48 31.64 6.53
CA CYS A 306 -0.66 31.36 5.66
C CYS A 306 -0.75 32.39 4.54
N ILE A 307 -0.88 31.91 3.30
CA ILE A 307 -1.04 32.75 2.10
C ILE A 307 -2.49 32.80 1.59
N HIS A 308 -3.45 32.32 2.39
CA HIS A 308 -4.89 32.37 2.10
C HIS A 308 -5.31 31.77 0.75
N CYS A 309 -4.62 30.71 0.30
CA CYS A 309 -4.87 30.08 -0.99
C CYS A 309 -6.08 29.12 -1.05
N GLY A 310 -6.79 28.90 0.06
CA GLY A 310 -7.98 28.04 0.15
C GLY A 310 -7.80 26.54 -0.10
N GLY A 311 -6.58 26.08 -0.40
CA GLY A 311 -6.34 24.66 -0.73
C GLY A 311 -6.80 23.68 0.36
N CYS A 312 -6.64 24.03 1.64
CA CYS A 312 -7.07 23.19 2.77
C CYS A 312 -8.60 23.10 2.93
N VAL A 313 -9.36 24.07 2.41
CA VAL A 313 -10.83 24.09 2.42
C VAL A 313 -11.35 23.18 1.31
N ALA A 314 -10.81 23.35 0.10
CA ALA A 314 -11.18 22.56 -1.08
C ALA A 314 -10.98 21.04 -0.86
N VAL A 315 -9.90 20.63 -0.20
CA VAL A 315 -9.61 19.19 0.00
C VAL A 315 -10.23 18.58 1.27
N CYS A 316 -10.98 19.37 2.05
CA CYS A 316 -11.54 18.91 3.32
C CYS A 316 -12.75 17.99 3.08
N PRO A 317 -12.64 16.68 3.39
CA PRO A 317 -13.68 15.71 3.05
C PRO A 317 -14.98 15.89 3.84
N THR A 318 -14.89 16.48 5.03
CA THR A 318 -16.02 16.68 5.95
C THR A 318 -16.52 18.13 5.97
N GLY A 319 -15.93 19.00 5.14
CA GLY A 319 -16.20 20.43 5.18
C GLY A 319 -15.89 21.05 6.55
N ALA A 320 -14.89 20.52 7.25
CA ALA A 320 -14.45 21.05 8.54
C ALA A 320 -13.71 22.37 8.39
N ASN A 321 -12.88 22.54 7.35
CA ASN A 321 -12.23 23.81 7.06
C ASN A 321 -13.17 24.72 6.28
N LYS A 322 -13.25 25.98 6.69
CA LYS A 322 -14.18 26.97 6.13
C LYS A 322 -13.49 28.31 5.91
N GLU A 323 -13.94 29.02 4.88
CA GLU A 323 -13.54 30.39 4.58
C GLU A 323 -14.68 31.35 4.94
N PHE A 324 -14.37 32.63 5.14
CA PHE A 324 -15.36 33.71 5.28
C PHE A 324 -16.28 33.63 6.52
N GLU A 325 -15.94 32.83 7.54
CA GLU A 325 -16.72 32.75 8.80
C GLU A 325 -16.23 33.71 9.90
N GLY A 326 -15.13 34.45 9.67
CA GLY A 326 -14.58 35.44 10.61
C GLY A 326 -14.78 36.89 10.16
N GLU A 327 -14.48 37.84 11.03
CA GLU A 327 -14.48 39.28 10.69
C GLU A 327 -13.48 39.62 9.58
N ASP A 328 -12.37 38.90 9.53
CA ASP A 328 -11.42 38.94 8.42
C ASP A 328 -11.73 37.81 7.42
N ALA A 329 -12.17 38.19 6.22
CA ALA A 329 -12.47 37.28 5.12
C ALA A 329 -11.26 36.41 4.70
N ARG A 330 -10.04 36.77 5.11
CA ARG A 330 -8.84 35.97 4.86
C ARG A 330 -8.77 34.74 5.76
N TRP A 331 -9.47 34.70 6.89
CA TRP A 331 -9.29 33.62 7.87
C TRP A 331 -9.90 32.29 7.41
N ILE A 332 -9.14 31.22 7.65
CA ILE A 332 -9.63 29.86 7.53
C ILE A 332 -9.91 29.33 8.93
N THR A 333 -11.16 28.97 9.19
CA THR A 333 -11.61 28.36 10.45
C THR A 333 -11.73 26.85 10.28
N THR A 334 -11.62 26.09 11.38
CA THR A 334 -11.85 24.64 11.40
C THR A 334 -12.95 24.30 12.41
N ASP A 335 -14.03 23.68 11.94
CA ASP A 335 -15.05 23.06 12.78
C ASP A 335 -14.52 21.72 13.34
N HIS A 336 -14.09 21.74 14.60
CA HIS A 336 -13.56 20.56 15.29
C HIS A 336 -14.57 19.42 15.43
N ARG A 337 -15.88 19.69 15.36
CA ARG A 337 -16.91 18.62 15.43
C ARG A 337 -16.99 17.83 14.13
N ARG A 338 -16.57 18.43 13.02
CA ARG A 338 -16.52 17.79 11.70
C ARG A 338 -15.12 17.29 11.34
N CYS A 339 -14.07 17.77 12.01
CA CYS A 339 -12.70 17.37 11.73
C CYS A 339 -12.44 15.92 12.16
N ILE A 340 -12.05 15.08 11.20
CA ILE A 340 -11.68 13.67 11.45
C ILE A 340 -10.17 13.46 11.63
N GLY A 341 -9.37 14.53 11.65
CA GLY A 341 -7.92 14.46 11.85
C GLY A 341 -7.15 13.78 10.70
N CYS A 342 -7.66 13.82 9.47
CA CYS A 342 -7.06 13.12 8.31
C CYS A 342 -5.77 13.75 7.76
N GLY A 343 -5.37 14.94 8.23
CA GLY A 343 -4.08 15.56 7.87
C GLY A 343 -3.97 16.14 6.46
N THR A 344 -5.01 16.08 5.63
CA THR A 344 -4.90 16.50 4.21
C THR A 344 -4.71 18.00 4.04
N CYS A 345 -5.30 18.81 4.92
CA CYS A 345 -5.00 20.23 4.96
C CYS A 345 -3.51 20.51 5.24
N VAL A 346 -2.81 19.60 5.94
CA VAL A 346 -1.38 19.70 6.18
C VAL A 346 -0.61 19.38 4.89
N GLU A 347 -0.98 18.30 4.21
CA GLU A 347 -0.39 17.81 2.94
C GLU A 347 -0.48 18.83 1.80
N VAL A 348 -1.59 19.56 1.66
CA VAL A 348 -1.76 20.50 0.53
C VAL A 348 -1.30 21.94 0.82
N CYS A 349 -0.90 22.21 2.07
CA CYS A 349 -0.50 23.56 2.48
C CYS A 349 0.94 23.86 2.02
N PRO A 350 1.14 24.85 1.13
CA PRO A 350 2.46 25.17 0.60
C PRO A 350 3.39 25.69 1.68
N ALA A 351 2.86 26.46 2.63
CA ALA A 351 3.63 26.98 3.76
C ALA A 351 4.10 25.84 4.68
N ASN A 352 3.31 24.78 4.89
CA ASN A 352 3.73 23.59 5.65
C ASN A 352 4.90 22.87 4.98
N HIS A 353 4.89 22.74 3.65
CA HIS A 353 6.04 22.16 2.94
C HIS A 353 7.31 23.02 3.09
N LEU A 354 7.17 24.34 3.14
CA LEU A 354 8.30 25.27 3.24
C LEU A 354 8.86 25.40 4.66
N ASN A 355 8.03 25.24 5.70
CA ASN A 355 8.43 25.48 7.09
C ASN A 355 8.40 24.23 8.00
N GLY A 356 8.23 23.03 7.44
CA GLY A 356 8.25 21.77 8.20
C GLY A 356 6.95 21.49 8.98
N GLY A 357 5.79 21.81 8.40
CA GLY A 357 4.48 21.49 8.98
C GLY A 357 4.01 22.48 10.05
N ARG A 358 4.66 23.63 10.16
CA ARG A 358 4.42 24.54 11.28
C ARG A 358 3.16 25.36 11.09
N THR A 359 2.76 25.72 9.87
CA THR A 359 1.68 26.69 9.55
C THR A 359 0.37 26.44 10.27
N LEU A 360 0.01 25.17 10.44
CA LEU A 360 -1.15 24.76 11.22
C LEU A 360 -0.66 24.39 12.62
N ARG A 361 -1.34 24.85 13.68
CA ARG A 361 -1.07 24.36 15.04
C ARG A 361 -1.53 22.91 15.12
N VAL A 362 -0.59 22.03 14.80
CA VAL A 362 -0.80 20.61 14.69
C VAL A 362 -0.26 19.99 15.98
N MET A 363 -1.15 19.52 16.84
CA MET A 363 -0.74 18.57 17.87
C MET A 363 -1.01 17.16 17.37
N GLU A 364 -0.09 16.26 17.62
CA GLU A 364 -0.40 14.85 17.46
C GLU A 364 -1.60 14.52 18.37
N ALA A 365 -2.62 13.85 17.84
CA ALA A 365 -3.80 13.55 18.62
C ALA A 365 -3.37 12.66 19.79
N PRO A 366 -3.83 12.98 21.00
CA PRO A 366 -3.34 12.35 22.21
C PRO A 366 -3.42 10.83 22.12
N THR A 367 -2.30 10.18 22.44
CA THR A 367 -2.20 8.73 22.48
C THR A 367 -3.08 8.17 23.61
N ARG A 368 -3.27 6.85 23.63
CA ARG A 368 -3.96 6.21 24.76
C ARG A 368 -3.29 6.55 26.10
N ASP A 369 -1.96 6.70 26.08
CA ASP A 369 -1.17 7.02 27.27
C ASP A 369 -1.45 8.45 27.78
N TRP A 370 -1.78 9.39 26.90
CA TRP A 370 -2.22 10.74 27.30
C TRP A 370 -3.54 10.72 28.07
N PHE A 371 -4.50 9.91 27.62
CA PHE A 371 -5.79 9.77 28.32
C PHE A 371 -5.65 9.02 29.65
N VAL A 372 -4.72 8.06 29.74
CA VAL A 372 -4.36 7.41 31.00
C VAL A 372 -3.72 8.41 31.96
N ALA A 373 -2.77 9.22 31.47
CA ALA A 373 -2.15 10.27 32.28
C ALA A 373 -3.17 11.30 32.79
N LEU A 374 -4.11 11.74 31.93
CA LEU A 374 -5.21 12.62 32.36
C LEU A 374 -6.09 12.00 33.45
N ASP A 375 -6.47 10.73 33.28
CA ASP A 375 -7.27 10.00 34.27
C ASP A 375 -6.51 9.81 35.59
N GLU A 376 -5.19 9.60 35.54
CA GLU A 376 -4.31 9.59 36.72
C GLU A 376 -4.24 10.96 37.40
N PHE A 377 -4.11 12.05 36.63
CA PHE A 377 -4.10 13.43 37.15
C PHE A 377 -5.44 13.81 37.80
N GLU A 378 -6.56 13.46 37.16
CA GLU A 378 -7.90 13.72 37.69
C GLU A 378 -8.14 12.96 39.00
N LYS A 379 -7.68 11.71 39.10
CA LYS A 379 -7.73 10.91 40.33
C LYS A 379 -6.88 11.47 41.46
N GLN A 380 -5.73 12.07 41.14
CA GLN A 380 -4.84 12.72 42.12
C GLN A 380 -5.37 14.09 42.58
N GLY A 381 -6.20 14.77 41.79
CA GLY A 381 -6.82 16.05 42.15
C GLY A 381 -8.04 15.93 43.09
N THR A 382 -8.55 14.72 43.32
CA THR A 382 -9.70 14.44 44.19
C THR A 382 -9.34 13.89 45.58
N SER A 383 -8.07 13.92 46.00
CA SER A 383 -7.63 13.50 47.34
C SER A 383 -7.39 14.65 48.30
#